data_AF-A0A6G3PJH2-F1
#
_entry.id   AF-A0A6G3PJH2-F1
#
_cell.length_a   1.000
_cell.length_b   1.000
_cell.length_c   1.000
_cell.angle_alpha   90.00
_cell.angle_beta   90.00
_cell.angle_gamma   90.00
#
_symmetry.space_group_name_H-M   'P 1'
#
loop_
_entity.id
_entity.type
_entity.pdbx_description
1 polymer ?
#
loop_
_entity_poly.entity_id
_entity_poly.type
_entity_poly.pdbx_seq_one_letter_code
_entity_poly.pdbx_strand_id
1 'polypeptide(L)' 'MSRQPRTQNVTTDAGEARITWVPATTAPPPRLVLAVSHGAGGGIEARDLQALARALPG' A
#
# COMPACT_ATOMS: atom_id res chain seq x y z
N MET A 1 14.38 -0.72 11.54
CA MET A 1 13.17 -0.33 12.29
C MET A 1 11.97 -0.70 11.44
N SER A 2 11.26 -1.79 11.73
CA SER A 2 10.03 -2.11 11.01
C SER A 2 8.95 -1.12 11.43
N ARG A 3 8.58 -0.22 10.53
CA ARG A 3 7.50 0.72 10.79
C ARG A 3 6.19 0.06 10.36
N GLN A 4 5.27 -0.09 11.32
CA GLN A 4 3.96 -0.71 11.12
C GLN A 4 3.16 0.00 10.02
N PRO A 5 2.36 -0.73 9.22
CA PRO A 5 1.43 -0.12 8.29
C PRO A 5 0.48 0.84 9.02
N ARG A 6 0.12 1.95 8.38
CA ARG A 6 -0.92 2.86 8.89
C ARG A 6 -2.07 2.98 7.91
N THR A 7 -3.28 3.09 8.44
CA THR A 7 -4.50 3.26 7.66
C THR A 7 -4.91 4.72 7.65
N GLN A 8 -5.48 5.17 6.54
CA GLN A 8 -6.08 6.49 6.38
C GLN A 8 -7.37 6.37 5.56
N ASN A 9 -8.48 6.89 6.09
CA ASN A 9 -9.71 7.02 5.32
C ASN A 9 -9.68 8.33 4.51
N VAL A 10 -10.31 8.31 3.33
CA VAL A 10 -10.39 9.43 2.40
C VAL A 10 -11.81 9.49 1.87
N THR A 11 -12.49 10.62 2.08
CA THR A 11 -13.81 10.86 1.48
C THR A 11 -13.67 11.06 -0.03
N THR A 12 -14.51 10.37 -0.80
CA THR A 12 -14.62 10.52 -2.25
C THR A 12 -16.08 10.71 -2.64
N ASP A 13 -16.34 11.15 -3.87
CA ASP A 13 -17.71 11.29 -4.40
C ASP A 13 -18.46 9.94 -4.44
N ALA A 14 -17.73 8.82 -4.49
CA ALA A 14 -18.28 7.46 -4.46
C ALA A 14 -18.43 6.90 -3.04
N GLY A 15 -18.11 7.67 -2.00
CA GLY A 15 -18.13 7.25 -0.60
C GLY A 15 -16.75 7.20 0.04
N GLU A 16 -16.64 6.55 1.21
CA GLU A 16 -15.39 6.51 1.97
C GLU A 16 -14.43 5.45 1.42
N ALA A 17 -13.25 5.91 1.01
CA ALA A 17 -12.15 5.06 0.57
C ALA A 17 -11.12 4.89 1.70
N ARG A 18 -10.27 3.87 1.60
CA ARG A 18 -9.22 3.57 2.58
C ARG A 18 -7.88 3.34 1.91
N ILE A 19 -6.86 4.06 2.37
CA ILE A 19 -5.47 3.88 1.98
C ILE A 19 -4.73 3.17 3.12
N THR A 20 -4.01 2.09 2.79
CA THR A 20 -3.03 1.46 3.68
C THR A 20 -1.63 1.87 3.25
N TRP A 21 -0.92 2.60 4.12
CA TRP A 21 0.43 3.06 3.87
C TRP A 21 1.43 2.05 4.43
N VAL A 22 2.28 1.51 3.55
CA VAL A 22 3.41 0.66 3.93
C VAL A 22 4.70 1.46 3.73
N PRO A 23 5.41 1.83 4.80
CA PRO A 23 6.65 2.59 4.69
C PRO A 23 7.81 1.69 4.24
N ALA A 24 8.57 2.13 3.24
CA ALA A 24 9.84 1.51 2.91
C ALA A 24 10.85 1.70 4.06
N THR A 25 11.68 0.69 4.27
CA THR A 25 12.72 0.57 5.29
C THR A 25 14.13 0.59 4.69
N THR A 26 14.26 0.70 3.36
CA THR A 26 15.53 0.82 2.64
C THR A 26 16.26 2.12 2.94
N ALA A 27 17.60 2.05 2.85
CA ALA A 27 18.46 3.22 2.75
C ALA A 27 19.07 3.29 1.33
N PRO A 28 19.12 4.47 0.68
CA PRO A 28 18.66 5.79 1.15
C PRO A 28 17.12 5.93 1.20
N PRO A 29 16.58 7.01 1.79
CA PRO A 29 15.13 7.21 1.91
C PRO A 29 14.39 7.10 0.57
N PRO A 30 13.15 6.56 0.57
CA PRO A 30 12.38 6.40 -0.64
C PRO A 30 12.11 7.77 -1.29
N ARG A 31 12.33 7.85 -2.60
CA ARG A 31 12.12 9.08 -3.40
C ARG A 31 10.78 9.11 -4.13
N LEU A 32 10.05 7.99 -4.12
CA LEU A 32 8.81 7.80 -4.86
C LEU A 32 7.77 7.14 -3.97
N VAL A 33 6.50 7.38 -4.29
CA VAL A 33 5.35 6.71 -3.71
C VAL A 33 4.69 5.87 -4.80
N LEU A 34 4.48 4.59 -4.54
CA LEU A 34 3.77 3.69 -5.44
C LEU A 34 2.37 3.42 -4.86
N ALA A 35 1.34 3.85 -5.59
CA ALA A 35 -0.05 3.53 -5.29
C ALA A 35 -0.47 2.34 -6.16
N VAL A 36 -1.03 1.31 -5.53
CA VAL A 36 -1.54 0.10 -6.20
C VAL A 36 -2.92 -0.24 -5.66
N SER A 37 -3.71 -0.93 -6.49
CA SER A 37 -5.01 -1.48 -6.14
C SER A 37 -5.14 -2.86 -6.77
N HIS A 38 -5.97 -3.72 -6.19
CA HIS A 38 -6.34 -4.99 -6.79
C HIS A 38 -7.35 -4.77 -7.93
N GLY A 39 -7.51 -5.80 -8.79
CA GLY A 39 -8.58 -5.87 -9.80
C GLY A 39 -9.98 -6.10 -9.18
N ALA A 40 -10.96 -6.55 -9.95
CA ALA A 40 -12.32 -6.74 -9.42
C ALA A 40 -12.38 -7.74 -8.24
N GLY A 41 -13.03 -7.34 -7.13
CA GLY A 41 -13.43 -8.23 -6.03
C GLY A 41 -12.37 -8.60 -4.99
N GLY A 42 -11.15 -8.07 -5.08
CA GLY A 42 -10.08 -8.30 -4.09
C GLY A 42 -10.10 -7.35 -2.89
N GLY A 43 -9.01 -7.36 -2.13
CA GLY A 43 -8.69 -6.38 -1.08
C GLY A 43 -7.17 -6.16 -1.03
N ILE A 44 -6.66 -5.47 -0.02
CA ILE A 44 -5.20 -5.25 0.14
C ILE A 44 -4.40 -6.57 0.30
N GLU A 45 -5.07 -7.64 0.72
CA GLU A 45 -4.49 -8.99 0.87
C GLU A 45 -4.58 -9.83 -0.42
N ALA A 46 -4.97 -9.23 -1.55
CA ALA A 46 -5.02 -9.93 -2.83
C ALA A 46 -3.63 -10.47 -3.22
N ARG A 47 -3.61 -11.66 -3.84
CA ARG A 47 -2.38 -12.43 -4.11
C ARG A 47 -1.37 -11.66 -4.96
N ASP A 48 -1.86 -10.89 -5.93
CA ASP A 48 -1.05 -10.02 -6.79
C ASP A 48 -0.36 -8.91 -5.99
N LEU A 49 -1.09 -8.23 -5.11
CA LEU A 49 -0.53 -7.19 -4.24
C LEU A 49 0.49 -7.76 -3.24
N GLN A 50 0.23 -8.94 -2.68
CA GLN A 50 1.18 -9.63 -1.80
C GLN A 50 2.45 -10.05 -2.55
N ALA A 51 2.32 -10.50 -3.80
CA ALA A 51 3.48 -10.81 -4.64
C ALA A 51 4.30 -9.55 -4.96
N LEU A 52 3.63 -8.45 -5.29
CA LEU A 52 4.25 -7.13 -5.49
C LEU A 52 5.01 -6.69 -4.23
N ALA A 53 4.37 -6.72 -3.07
CA ALA A 53 4.97 -6.29 -1.80
C ALA A 53 6.26 -7.06 -1.46
N ARG A 54 6.34 -8.37 -1.80
CA ARG A 54 7.54 -9.18 -1.61
C ARG A 54 8.68 -8.85 -2.57
N ALA A 55 8.37 -8.30 -3.74
CA ALA A 55 9.35 -7.95 -4.76
C ALA A 55 9.85 -6.51 -4.65
N LEU A 56 9.12 -5.64 -3.95
CA LEU A 56 9.51 -4.25 -3.75
C LEU A 56 10.69 -4.14 -2.76
N PRO A 57 11.56 -3.14 -2.93
CA PRO A 57 12.59 -2.83 -1.95
C PRO A 57 11.95 -2.52 -0.59
N GLY A 58 12.47 -3.18 0.46
CA GLY A 58 11.91 -3.21 1.80
C GLY A 58 11.77 -1.86 2.47
#